data_AF-A0A2J4R2U8-F1
#
_entry.id   AF-A0A2J4R2U8-F1
#
_cell.length_a   1.000
_cell.length_b   1.000
_cell.length_c   1.000
_cell.angle_alpha   90.00
_cell.angle_beta   90.00
_cell.angle_gamma   90.00
#
_symmetry.space_group_name_H-M   'P 1'
#
loop_
_entity.id
_entity.type
_entity.pdbx_description
1 polymer ?
#
loop_
_entity_poly.entity_id
_entity_poly.type
_entity_poly.pdbx_seq_one_letter_code
_entity_poly.pdbx_strand_id
1 'polypeptide(L)'
;MKNAPNVKNLPKDKFVEAVIFAGADAYSHAKGWEEGMGQKIAGDSTPPVYLGPKQLADLDNLRVIDKGRRAARVYMAGDIEPMLINAIAEKLALADVQDAKLYKGIPDQQPEDWRDYLTRLRGQAERGESLVGEINRAKGNRAPADELAPRVESRAGGLYWVTPKIDRQSGEVIRPGEWICDQMGTVGIGNDGSEAYLIIEMVPEGTEKIIHEAMPRNEIGMPAGWSRLRGRGVAITTSAHLLNKLAEYLQRQGERTMWEVTSTAGWHCGAYVMPDGEVIGEPERPVAFCGGSAAIRGYVVRGTAAEWRDNVASLMRGNHSMMLGALVGLAAPLNSLAGGSCFGIHLFAQSSAGKTTTVEAATSLYGDPDMLKLSWDATRHGLTVEAAARNDGFIPIDEIGQGGKVTEIAQSAYSLFNGVGRIQGRKEGGNRAVMRWKIAALSTGEEDFETFLLKGGITPKAGQLVRLLSVPFIDTTDFNGYDDGDEHARAIKRLSSGYCGAAGREWVRWLA
;
A
#
# COMPACT_ATOMS: atom_id res chain seq x y z
N MET A 1 -53.40 15.54 5.47
CA MET A 1 -53.07 14.19 5.01
C MET A 1 -53.93 13.86 3.79
N LYS A 2 -53.32 13.48 2.67
CA LYS A 2 -54.03 13.15 1.42
C LYS A 2 -54.57 11.73 1.51
N ASN A 3 -55.70 11.41 0.89
CA ASN A 3 -56.18 10.02 0.86
C ASN A 3 -55.49 9.25 -0.27
N ALA A 4 -55.16 7.98 -0.01
CA ALA A 4 -54.79 7.06 -1.08
C ALA A 4 -55.96 6.89 -2.07
N PRO A 5 -55.68 6.52 -3.33
CA PRO A 5 -56.73 6.22 -4.30
C PRO A 5 -57.76 5.25 -3.73
N ASN A 6 -59.04 5.46 -4.07
CA ASN A 6 -60.18 4.64 -3.64
C ASN A 6 -60.45 4.55 -2.12
N VAL A 7 -59.66 5.19 -1.24
CA VAL A 7 -59.96 5.21 0.22
C VAL A 7 -61.31 5.86 0.52
N LYS A 8 -61.72 6.85 -0.29
CA LYS A 8 -63.04 7.48 -0.17
C LYS A 8 -64.19 6.57 -0.61
N ASN A 9 -63.89 5.51 -1.35
CA ASN A 9 -64.84 4.57 -1.92
C ASN A 9 -65.03 3.34 -1.02
N LEU A 10 -64.26 3.22 0.08
CA LEU A 10 -64.43 2.16 1.05
C LEU A 10 -65.86 2.15 1.63
N PRO A 11 -66.42 0.98 1.98
CA PRO A 11 -67.79 0.88 2.44
C PRO A 11 -68.03 1.71 3.71
N LYS A 12 -69.23 2.28 3.87
CA LYS A 12 -69.56 3.06 5.07
C LYS A 12 -69.49 2.23 6.36
N ASP A 13 -69.80 0.94 6.26
CA ASP A 13 -69.61 -0.02 7.34
C ASP A 13 -68.12 -0.27 7.60
N LYS A 14 -67.71 -0.04 8.85
CA LYS A 14 -66.32 -0.13 9.33
C LYS A 14 -65.90 -1.57 9.70
N PHE A 15 -66.85 -2.49 9.74
CA PHE A 15 -66.58 -3.92 9.96
C PHE A 15 -66.25 -4.66 8.66
N VAL A 16 -66.61 -4.10 7.51
CA VAL A 16 -66.20 -4.64 6.21
C VAL A 16 -64.68 -4.45 6.05
N GLU A 17 -63.97 -5.48 5.63
CA GLU A 17 -62.53 -5.39 5.41
C GLU A 17 -62.20 -4.43 4.26
N ALA A 18 -61.09 -3.68 4.37
CA ALA A 18 -60.57 -2.90 3.25
C ALA A 18 -59.58 -3.75 2.44
N VAL A 19 -59.74 -3.78 1.11
CA VAL A 19 -58.79 -4.43 0.20
C VAL A 19 -57.76 -3.41 -0.30
N ILE A 20 -56.48 -3.72 -0.15
CA ILE A 20 -55.35 -2.88 -0.52
C ILE A 20 -54.40 -3.66 -1.42
N PHE A 21 -54.09 -3.16 -2.60
CA PHE A 21 -53.01 -3.66 -3.47
C PHE A 21 -51.76 -2.79 -3.31
N ALA A 22 -50.58 -3.38 -3.12
CA ALA A 22 -49.34 -2.64 -2.93
C ALA A 22 -48.17 -3.26 -3.72
N GLY A 23 -47.47 -2.42 -4.48
CA GLY A 23 -46.30 -2.82 -5.30
C GLY A 23 -46.33 -2.21 -6.70
N ALA A 24 -45.34 -2.57 -7.53
CA ALA A 24 -45.16 -2.03 -8.88
C ALA A 24 -46.42 -2.13 -9.77
N ASP A 25 -47.19 -3.21 -9.60
CA ASP A 25 -48.38 -3.51 -10.42
C ASP A 25 -49.71 -3.23 -9.70
N ALA A 26 -49.69 -2.53 -8.56
CA ALA A 26 -50.86 -2.30 -7.73
C ALA A 26 -52.06 -1.68 -8.47
N TYR A 27 -51.80 -0.74 -9.39
CA TYR A 27 -52.85 -0.13 -10.20
C TYR A 27 -53.52 -1.15 -11.14
N SER A 28 -52.73 -1.97 -11.83
CA SER A 28 -53.22 -2.99 -12.77
C SER A 28 -54.05 -4.04 -12.04
N HIS A 29 -53.60 -4.49 -10.87
CA HIS A 29 -54.36 -5.42 -10.02
C HIS A 29 -55.66 -4.81 -9.49
N ALA A 30 -55.63 -3.54 -9.05
CA ALA A 30 -56.83 -2.84 -8.62
C ALA A 30 -57.85 -2.66 -9.74
N LYS A 31 -57.40 -2.37 -10.97
CA LYS A 31 -58.25 -2.32 -12.15
C LYS A 31 -58.87 -3.68 -12.48
N GLY A 32 -58.08 -4.74 -12.48
CA GLY A 32 -58.58 -6.10 -12.68
C GLY A 32 -59.60 -6.53 -11.61
N TRP A 33 -59.43 -6.07 -10.36
CA TRP A 33 -60.40 -6.27 -9.28
C TRP A 33 -61.75 -5.60 -9.59
N GLU A 34 -61.72 -4.33 -10.01
CA GLU A 34 -62.90 -3.55 -10.41
C GLU A 34 -63.62 -4.16 -11.64
N GLU A 35 -62.86 -4.69 -12.60
CA GLU A 35 -63.36 -5.28 -13.85
C GLU A 35 -63.99 -6.68 -13.69
N GLY A 36 -64.02 -7.21 -12.46
CA GLY A 36 -64.83 -8.38 -12.11
C GLY A 36 -64.11 -9.47 -11.34
N MET A 37 -62.80 -9.39 -11.12
CA MET A 37 -62.10 -10.38 -10.27
C MET A 37 -62.56 -10.29 -8.81
N GLY A 38 -62.80 -9.09 -8.28
CA GLY A 38 -63.26 -8.91 -6.90
C GLY A 38 -64.59 -9.60 -6.63
N GLN A 39 -65.55 -9.45 -7.56
CA GLN A 39 -66.84 -10.11 -7.48
C GLN A 39 -66.73 -11.64 -7.57
N LYS A 40 -65.82 -12.16 -8.41
CA LYS A 40 -65.63 -13.61 -8.60
C LYS A 40 -64.87 -14.29 -7.45
N ILE A 41 -63.91 -13.58 -6.84
CA ILE A 41 -62.97 -14.15 -5.86
C ILE A 41 -63.44 -13.90 -4.42
N ALA A 42 -63.99 -12.72 -4.14
CA ALA A 42 -64.35 -12.29 -2.80
C ALA A 42 -65.81 -11.79 -2.66
N GLY A 43 -66.59 -11.79 -3.76
CA GLY A 43 -67.93 -11.20 -3.76
C GLY A 43 -67.91 -9.68 -3.52
N ASP A 44 -66.77 -9.03 -3.75
CA ASP A 44 -66.54 -7.61 -3.45
C ASP A 44 -66.53 -6.79 -4.75
N SER A 45 -67.46 -5.84 -4.84
CA SER A 45 -67.55 -4.87 -5.94
C SER A 45 -66.97 -3.51 -5.58
N THR A 46 -66.36 -3.37 -4.40
CA THR A 46 -65.77 -2.11 -3.94
C THR A 46 -64.43 -1.88 -4.66
N PRO A 47 -64.20 -0.68 -5.22
CA PRO A 47 -62.88 -0.29 -5.72
C PRO A 47 -61.81 -0.43 -4.63
N PRO A 48 -60.80 -1.29 -4.80
CA PRO A 48 -59.79 -1.50 -3.79
C PRO A 48 -58.83 -0.31 -3.74
N VAL A 49 -58.24 -0.07 -2.58
CA VAL A 49 -57.17 0.92 -2.43
C VAL A 49 -55.93 0.39 -3.16
N TYR A 50 -55.22 1.24 -3.89
CA TYR A 50 -53.95 0.85 -4.50
C TYR A 50 -52.81 1.78 -4.10
N LEU A 51 -51.67 1.17 -3.81
CA LEU A 51 -50.42 1.81 -3.43
C LEU A 51 -49.35 1.42 -4.45
N GLY A 52 -49.32 2.12 -5.58
CA GLY A 52 -48.26 1.98 -6.60
C GLY A 52 -47.00 2.76 -6.24
N PRO A 53 -45.95 2.76 -7.10
CA PRO A 53 -44.68 3.41 -6.81
C PRO A 53 -44.80 4.88 -6.35
N LYS A 54 -45.70 5.65 -6.97
CA LYS A 54 -45.99 7.04 -6.59
C LYS A 54 -46.62 7.18 -5.20
N GLN A 55 -47.51 6.26 -4.82
CA GLN A 55 -48.19 6.29 -3.51
C GLN A 55 -47.28 5.76 -2.41
N LEU A 56 -46.49 4.73 -2.69
CA LEU A 56 -45.52 4.16 -1.77
C LEU A 56 -44.39 5.15 -1.45
N ALA A 57 -44.00 5.99 -2.42
CA ALA A 57 -43.01 7.06 -2.20
C ALA A 57 -43.54 8.22 -1.33
N ASP A 58 -44.85 8.43 -1.25
CA ASP A 58 -45.51 9.49 -0.46
C ASP A 58 -46.37 8.90 0.68
N LEU A 59 -46.05 7.68 1.12
CA LEU A 59 -46.89 6.91 2.04
C LEU A 59 -47.16 7.66 3.35
N ASP A 60 -46.24 8.52 3.76
CA ASP A 60 -46.27 9.16 5.06
C ASP A 60 -47.30 10.27 5.16
N ASN A 61 -47.50 10.99 4.05
CA ASN A 61 -48.53 12.00 3.90
C ASN A 61 -49.87 11.41 3.42
N LEU A 62 -49.90 10.09 3.20
CA LEU A 62 -51.02 9.37 2.66
C LEU A 62 -51.79 8.61 3.74
N ARG A 63 -53.09 8.81 3.74
CA ARG A 63 -54.03 8.01 4.50
C ARG A 63 -54.42 6.80 3.67
N VAL A 64 -53.95 5.62 4.07
CA VAL A 64 -54.18 4.34 3.35
C VAL A 64 -55.52 3.67 3.71
N ILE A 65 -56.12 4.06 4.84
CA ILE A 65 -57.37 3.49 5.34
C ILE A 65 -58.20 4.56 6.07
N ASP A 66 -59.52 4.41 6.08
CA ASP A 66 -60.42 5.29 6.80
C ASP A 66 -60.45 4.99 8.31
N LYS A 67 -60.84 5.99 9.10
CA LYS A 67 -60.70 5.98 10.57
C LYS A 67 -61.77 5.07 11.15
N GLY A 68 -61.37 4.25 12.12
CA GLY A 68 -62.24 3.32 12.84
C GLY A 68 -62.53 2.00 12.11
N ARG A 69 -61.91 1.74 10.95
CA ARG A 69 -62.02 0.44 10.28
C ARG A 69 -61.18 -0.59 11.02
N ARG A 70 -61.77 -1.77 11.29
CA ARG A 70 -61.14 -2.79 12.15
C ARG A 70 -60.39 -3.88 11.40
N ALA A 71 -60.67 -4.07 10.11
CA ALA A 71 -60.09 -5.14 9.32
C ALA A 71 -59.53 -4.65 7.96
N ALA A 72 -58.39 -5.19 7.54
CA ALA A 72 -57.79 -4.89 6.25
C ALA A 72 -57.10 -6.12 5.62
N ARG A 73 -57.03 -6.14 4.30
CA ARG A 73 -56.33 -7.15 3.52
C ARG A 73 -55.34 -6.46 2.59
N VAL A 74 -54.08 -6.87 2.63
CA VAL A 74 -53.02 -6.32 1.78
C VAL A 74 -52.53 -7.41 0.83
N TYR A 75 -52.60 -7.14 -0.47
CA TYR A 75 -52.03 -7.99 -1.52
C TYR A 75 -50.74 -7.36 -2.05
N MET A 76 -49.68 -8.15 -2.11
CA MET A 76 -48.49 -7.80 -2.90
C MET A 76 -48.83 -7.89 -4.39
N ALA A 77 -48.58 -6.82 -5.13
CA ALA A 77 -48.86 -6.69 -6.55
C ALA A 77 -47.59 -6.26 -7.29
N GLY A 78 -46.87 -7.24 -7.85
CA GLY A 78 -45.54 -7.05 -8.42
C GLY A 78 -44.47 -6.83 -7.35
N ASP A 79 -43.37 -6.18 -7.72
CA ASP A 79 -42.25 -5.93 -6.82
C ASP A 79 -42.59 -4.88 -5.75
N ILE A 80 -42.27 -5.18 -4.49
CA ILE A 80 -42.36 -4.26 -3.36
C ILE A 80 -41.26 -4.57 -2.35
N GLU A 81 -40.56 -3.53 -1.89
CA GLU A 81 -39.53 -3.66 -0.86
C GLU A 81 -40.14 -4.12 0.47
N PRO A 82 -39.55 -5.10 1.19
CA PRO A 82 -40.06 -5.57 2.48
C PRO A 82 -40.26 -4.44 3.50
N MET A 83 -39.41 -3.41 3.46
CA MET A 83 -39.51 -2.24 4.34
C MET A 83 -40.80 -1.42 4.10
N LEU A 84 -41.27 -1.33 2.85
CA LEU A 84 -42.53 -0.66 2.52
C LEU A 84 -43.75 -1.47 2.97
N ILE A 85 -43.66 -2.80 2.97
CA ILE A 85 -44.70 -3.67 3.53
C ILE A 85 -44.89 -3.39 5.02
N ASN A 86 -43.77 -3.30 5.76
CA ASN A 86 -43.80 -2.97 7.18
C ASN A 86 -44.35 -1.55 7.43
N ALA A 87 -44.05 -0.58 6.56
CA ALA A 87 -44.60 0.77 6.65
C ALA A 87 -46.13 0.81 6.45
N ILE A 88 -46.66 0.00 5.53
CA ILE A 88 -48.11 -0.15 5.35
C ILE A 88 -48.73 -0.74 6.62
N ALA A 89 -48.11 -1.77 7.21
CA ALA A 89 -48.57 -2.36 8.46
C ALA A 89 -48.60 -1.32 9.60
N GLU A 90 -47.59 -0.47 9.72
CA GLU A 90 -47.59 0.62 10.69
C GLU A 90 -48.73 1.63 10.45
N LYS A 91 -49.00 1.99 9.19
CA LYS A 91 -50.14 2.87 8.88
C LYS A 91 -51.49 2.25 9.26
N LEU A 92 -51.64 0.93 9.12
CA LEU A 92 -52.83 0.21 9.57
C LEU A 92 -52.91 0.18 11.10
N ALA A 93 -51.80 -0.08 11.79
CA ALA A 93 -51.70 -0.07 13.24
C ALA A 93 -52.07 1.30 13.84
N LEU A 94 -51.52 2.39 13.29
CA LEU A 94 -51.82 3.77 13.70
C LEU A 94 -53.27 4.20 13.39
N ALA A 95 -53.93 3.53 12.43
CA ALA A 95 -55.34 3.73 12.15
C ALA A 95 -56.28 2.90 13.04
N ASP A 96 -55.71 2.17 14.00
CA ASP A 96 -56.38 1.27 14.96
C ASP A 96 -57.06 0.04 14.33
N VAL A 97 -56.50 -0.45 13.22
CA VAL A 97 -56.88 -1.73 12.61
C VAL A 97 -56.48 -2.86 13.56
N GLN A 98 -57.39 -3.81 13.77
CA GLN A 98 -57.21 -4.92 14.71
C GLN A 98 -56.85 -6.23 14.01
N ASP A 99 -57.44 -6.47 12.83
CA ASP A 99 -57.24 -7.69 12.06
C ASP A 99 -56.70 -7.33 10.68
N ALA A 100 -55.49 -7.78 10.34
CA ALA A 100 -54.95 -7.59 9.01
C ALA A 100 -54.23 -8.84 8.52
N LYS A 101 -54.25 -9.04 7.21
CA LYS A 101 -53.60 -10.18 6.56
C LYS A 101 -52.81 -9.72 5.33
N LEU A 102 -51.59 -10.24 5.19
CA LEU A 102 -50.76 -10.05 4.00
C LEU A 102 -50.82 -11.28 3.10
N TYR A 103 -51.11 -11.05 1.83
CA TYR A 103 -51.15 -12.07 0.79
C TYR A 103 -50.01 -11.81 -0.20
N LYS A 104 -49.27 -12.85 -0.57
CA LYS A 104 -48.18 -12.77 -1.57
C LYS A 104 -48.67 -12.57 -3.01
N GLY A 105 -49.99 -12.53 -3.20
CA GLY A 105 -50.68 -12.28 -4.46
C GLY A 105 -52.14 -12.74 -4.36
N ILE A 106 -52.95 -12.46 -5.39
CA ILE A 106 -54.36 -12.89 -5.44
C ILE A 106 -54.56 -14.41 -5.27
N PRO A 107 -53.69 -15.30 -5.83
CA PRO A 107 -53.85 -16.74 -5.68
C PRO A 107 -53.49 -17.31 -4.29
N ASP A 108 -52.95 -16.48 -3.38
CA ASP A 108 -52.41 -16.96 -2.11
C ASP A 108 -53.53 -17.46 -1.18
N GLN A 109 -53.40 -18.70 -0.72
CA GLN A 109 -54.36 -19.37 0.17
C GLN A 109 -53.87 -19.44 1.62
N GLN A 110 -52.62 -19.05 1.90
CA GLN A 110 -52.02 -19.07 3.24
C GLN A 110 -51.45 -17.68 3.59
N PRO A 111 -52.33 -16.68 3.79
CA PRO A 111 -51.88 -15.34 4.11
C PRO A 111 -51.23 -15.28 5.50
N GLU A 112 -50.27 -14.37 5.63
CA GLU A 112 -49.63 -14.05 6.91
C GLU A 112 -50.60 -13.23 7.77
N ASP A 113 -50.82 -13.67 9.03
CA ASP A 113 -51.66 -12.97 10.00
C ASP A 113 -50.86 -11.85 10.70
N TRP A 114 -51.37 -10.62 10.63
CA TRP A 114 -50.73 -9.44 11.20
C TRP A 114 -51.32 -9.00 12.54
N ARG A 115 -52.28 -9.69 13.16
CA ARG A 115 -52.89 -9.26 14.45
C ARG A 115 -51.86 -8.96 15.55
N ASP A 116 -50.96 -9.90 15.80
CA ASP A 116 -49.90 -9.73 16.81
C ASP A 116 -48.86 -8.69 16.37
N TYR A 117 -48.61 -8.61 15.06
CA TYR A 117 -47.67 -7.66 14.48
C TYR A 117 -48.17 -6.20 14.62
N LEU A 118 -49.44 -5.94 14.30
CA LEU A 118 -50.07 -4.62 14.49
C LEU A 118 -50.11 -4.21 15.96
N THR A 119 -50.36 -5.16 16.86
CA THR A 119 -50.34 -4.90 18.32
C THR A 119 -48.97 -4.47 18.80
N ARG A 120 -47.90 -5.13 18.30
CA ARG A 120 -46.52 -4.72 18.59
C ARG A 120 -46.20 -3.34 18.03
N LEU A 121 -46.61 -3.07 16.79
CA LEU A 121 -46.38 -1.77 16.12
C LEU A 121 -47.08 -0.60 16.84
N ARG A 122 -48.29 -0.82 17.38
CA ARG A 122 -48.97 0.19 18.21
C ARG A 122 -48.17 0.52 19.48
N GLY A 123 -47.70 -0.49 20.18
CA GLY A 123 -46.85 -0.29 21.37
C GLY A 123 -45.51 0.39 21.05
N GLN A 124 -44.94 0.17 19.87
CA GLN A 124 -43.74 0.87 19.39
C GLN A 124 -44.04 2.35 19.08
N ALA A 125 -45.15 2.62 18.39
CA ALA A 125 -45.58 3.98 18.10
C ALA A 125 -45.88 4.81 19.36
N GLU A 126 -46.47 4.21 20.40
CA GLU A 126 -46.67 4.85 21.71
C GLU A 126 -45.35 5.22 22.40
N ARG A 127 -44.27 4.47 22.15
CA ARG A 127 -42.91 4.78 22.62
C ARG A 127 -42.16 5.77 21.73
N GLY A 128 -42.78 6.27 20.66
CA GLY A 128 -42.17 7.21 19.72
C GLY A 128 -41.26 6.55 18.66
N GLU A 129 -41.29 5.22 18.54
CA GLU A 129 -40.59 4.46 17.49
C GLU A 129 -41.51 4.37 16.27
N SER A 130 -41.13 5.00 15.15
CA SER A 130 -41.90 4.97 13.90
C SER A 130 -41.03 4.50 12.76
N LEU A 131 -41.38 3.37 12.15
CA LEU A 131 -40.72 2.83 10.97
C LEU A 131 -40.95 3.75 9.77
N VAL A 132 -42.15 4.30 9.61
CA VAL A 132 -42.55 5.38 8.68
C VAL A 132 -41.68 6.63 8.90
N GLY A 133 -41.37 6.96 10.16
CA GLY A 133 -40.43 8.03 10.52
C GLY A 133 -38.96 7.71 10.16
N GLU A 134 -38.52 6.45 10.29
CA GLU A 134 -37.19 5.98 9.89
C GLU A 134 -37.03 5.86 8.38
N ILE A 135 -38.07 5.40 7.69
CA ILE A 135 -38.17 5.33 6.23
C ILE A 135 -38.15 6.74 5.64
N ASN A 136 -38.73 7.74 6.29
CA ASN A 136 -38.59 9.15 5.89
C ASN A 136 -37.19 9.71 6.07
N ARG A 137 -36.50 9.35 7.17
CA ARG A 137 -35.06 9.65 7.30
C ARG A 137 -34.26 8.99 6.17
N ALA A 138 -34.77 7.89 5.60
CA ALA A 138 -34.19 7.18 4.45
C ALA A 138 -34.72 7.62 3.05
N LYS A 139 -35.91 8.24 2.92
CA LYS A 139 -36.60 8.50 1.63
C LYS A 139 -36.84 9.98 1.28
N GLY A 140 -36.46 10.92 2.15
CA GLY A 140 -36.33 12.32 1.74
C GLY A 140 -35.07 12.50 0.88
N ASN A 141 -35.22 12.80 -0.41
CA ASN A 141 -34.15 13.10 -1.38
C ASN A 141 -33.07 14.06 -0.86
N ARG A 142 -32.11 13.48 -0.15
CA ARG A 142 -30.70 13.76 -0.27
C ARG A 142 -30.13 12.38 -0.55
N ALA A 143 -29.34 12.23 -1.62
CA ALA A 143 -28.24 11.26 -1.53
C ALA A 143 -27.66 11.51 -0.12
N PRO A 144 -27.52 10.48 0.77
CA PRO A 144 -27.16 10.65 2.18
C PRO A 144 -26.22 11.85 2.33
N ALA A 145 -26.29 12.69 3.36
CA ALA A 145 -25.44 13.90 3.40
C ALA A 145 -23.95 13.61 3.02
N ASP A 146 -23.51 12.38 3.26
CA ASP A 146 -22.31 11.70 2.72
C ASP A 146 -22.22 11.44 1.19
N GLU A 147 -23.26 10.98 0.50
CA GLU A 147 -23.29 10.79 -0.95
C GLU A 147 -23.28 12.09 -1.77
N LEU A 148 -23.81 13.19 -1.22
CA LEU A 148 -23.63 14.54 -1.78
C LEU A 148 -22.39 15.26 -1.24
N ALA A 149 -21.72 14.67 -0.24
CA ALA A 149 -20.50 15.27 0.29
C ALA A 149 -19.44 15.32 -0.81
N PRO A 150 -18.79 16.48 -0.99
CA PRO A 150 -17.62 16.57 -1.84
C PRO A 150 -16.57 15.56 -1.36
N ARG A 151 -16.06 14.74 -2.28
CA ARG A 151 -15.11 13.68 -1.97
C ARG A 151 -14.10 13.51 -3.08
N VAL A 152 -12.99 12.88 -2.74
CA VAL A 152 -12.06 12.38 -3.75
C VAL A 152 -12.61 11.05 -4.28
N GLU A 153 -12.74 10.93 -5.60
CA GLU A 153 -13.08 9.67 -6.28
C GLU A 153 -11.93 9.27 -7.21
N SER A 154 -11.57 8.00 -7.19
CA SER A 154 -10.69 7.41 -8.20
C SER A 154 -11.46 7.18 -9.50
N ARG A 155 -10.93 7.67 -10.62
CA ARG A 155 -11.52 7.53 -11.97
C ARG A 155 -10.43 7.15 -12.98
N ALA A 156 -10.84 6.84 -14.21
CA ALA A 156 -9.88 6.73 -15.30
C ALA A 156 -9.05 8.02 -15.41
N GLY A 157 -7.72 7.90 -15.38
CA GLY A 157 -6.80 9.04 -15.43
C GLY A 157 -6.41 9.69 -14.10
N GLY A 158 -6.91 9.21 -12.95
CA GLY A 158 -6.41 9.66 -11.64
C GLY A 158 -7.48 9.91 -10.58
N LEU A 159 -7.13 10.75 -9.61
CA LEU A 159 -8.02 11.19 -8.54
C LEU A 159 -8.71 12.51 -8.92
N TYR A 160 -10.01 12.58 -8.66
CA TYR A 160 -10.83 13.75 -8.94
C TYR A 160 -11.51 14.24 -7.67
N TRP A 161 -11.57 15.56 -7.49
CA TRP A 161 -12.41 16.20 -6.49
C TRP A 161 -13.81 16.30 -7.06
N VAL A 162 -14.70 15.47 -6.55
CA VAL A 162 -16.06 15.33 -7.05
C VAL A 162 -16.98 16.05 -6.11
N THR A 163 -17.79 16.95 -6.67
CA THR A 163 -18.89 17.58 -5.95
C THR A 163 -20.17 17.07 -6.56
N PRO A 164 -20.77 15.98 -6.02
CA PRO A 164 -22.01 15.44 -6.54
C PRO A 164 -23.11 16.51 -6.46
N LYS A 165 -23.88 16.64 -7.53
CA LYS A 165 -25.00 17.59 -7.64
C LYS A 165 -26.19 16.86 -8.22
N ILE A 166 -27.39 17.28 -7.81
CA ILE A 166 -28.62 16.77 -8.40
C ILE A 166 -28.93 17.60 -9.65
N ASP A 167 -29.08 16.95 -10.79
CA ASP A 167 -29.56 17.58 -12.00
C ASP A 167 -31.01 18.06 -11.78
N ARG A 168 -31.26 19.33 -12.06
CA ARG A 168 -32.55 19.97 -11.75
C ARG A 168 -33.67 19.51 -12.70
N GLN A 169 -33.35 18.90 -13.83
CA GLN A 169 -34.33 18.46 -14.83
C GLN A 169 -34.61 16.96 -14.71
N SER A 170 -33.57 16.12 -14.59
CA SER A 170 -33.73 14.67 -14.50
C SER A 170 -33.88 14.15 -13.06
N GLY A 171 -33.43 14.91 -12.06
CA GLY A 171 -33.35 14.46 -10.67
C GLY A 171 -32.21 13.46 -10.42
N GLU A 172 -31.37 13.18 -11.41
CA GLU A 172 -30.22 12.27 -11.29
C GLU A 172 -29.03 12.95 -10.61
N VAL A 173 -28.19 12.17 -9.93
CA VAL A 173 -26.94 12.67 -9.35
C VAL A 173 -25.86 12.73 -10.42
N ILE A 174 -25.52 13.94 -10.86
CA ILE A 174 -24.32 14.19 -11.67
C ILE A 174 -23.10 14.32 -10.76
N ARG A 175 -21.95 13.81 -11.23
CA ARG A 175 -20.70 13.78 -10.47
C ARG A 175 -19.59 14.55 -11.18
N PRO A 176 -19.73 15.88 -11.35
CA PRO A 176 -18.67 16.69 -11.93
C PRO A 176 -17.42 16.57 -11.06
N GLY A 177 -16.29 16.30 -11.71
CA GLY A 177 -15.00 16.09 -11.05
C GLY A 177 -13.95 17.01 -11.61
N GLU A 178 -13.20 17.67 -10.74
CA GLU A 178 -11.99 18.39 -11.08
C GLU A 178 -10.79 17.47 -10.83
N TRP A 179 -9.92 17.27 -11.82
CA TRP A 179 -8.74 16.42 -11.66
C TRP A 179 -7.78 17.02 -10.62
N ILE A 180 -7.31 16.17 -9.69
CA ILE A 180 -6.41 16.55 -8.60
C ILE A 180 -4.99 16.05 -8.88
N CYS A 181 -4.85 14.79 -9.26
CA CYS A 181 -3.57 14.13 -9.48
C CYS A 181 -3.75 12.78 -10.18
N ASP A 182 -2.64 12.17 -10.59
CA ASP A 182 -2.61 10.77 -10.99
C ASP A 182 -3.05 9.83 -9.84
N GLN A 183 -3.19 8.55 -10.17
CA GLN A 183 -3.60 7.54 -9.19
C GLN A 183 -2.57 7.43 -8.05
N MET A 184 -3.03 7.71 -6.84
CA MET A 184 -2.27 7.49 -5.62
C MET A 184 -3.19 7.25 -4.42
N GLY A 185 -2.67 6.63 -3.37
CA GLY A 185 -3.44 6.38 -2.15
C GLY A 185 -2.55 6.13 -0.95
N THR A 186 -3.06 6.37 0.25
CA THR A 186 -2.37 5.95 1.46
C THR A 186 -2.66 4.48 1.72
N VAL A 187 -1.61 3.66 1.79
CA VAL A 187 -1.69 2.20 2.04
C VAL A 187 -1.14 1.81 3.41
N GLY A 188 -0.53 2.77 4.11
CA GLY A 188 0.05 2.48 5.42
C GLY A 188 0.53 3.70 6.17
N ILE A 189 1.00 3.43 7.38
CA ILE A 189 1.62 4.37 8.30
C ILE A 189 2.89 3.74 8.87
N GLY A 190 3.87 4.56 9.19
CA GLY A 190 5.12 4.09 9.80
C GLY A 190 5.79 5.16 10.62
N ASN A 191 6.81 4.77 11.37
CA ASN A 191 7.63 5.66 12.18
C ASN A 191 9.06 5.12 12.21
N ASP A 192 10.06 5.96 11.96
CA ASP A 192 11.48 5.59 11.94
C ASP A 192 12.18 5.79 13.30
N GLY A 193 11.39 5.94 14.37
CA GLY A 193 11.81 6.33 15.71
C GLY A 193 11.92 7.84 15.92
N SER A 194 11.73 8.64 14.86
CA SER A 194 11.93 10.08 14.85
C SER A 194 10.71 10.83 14.33
N GLU A 195 10.29 10.51 13.10
CA GLU A 195 9.17 11.13 12.41
C GLU A 195 8.11 10.07 12.11
N ALA A 196 6.86 10.52 11.97
CA ALA A 196 5.77 9.68 11.54
C ALA A 196 5.51 9.90 10.04
N TYR A 197 5.22 8.82 9.33
CA TYR A 197 5.07 8.77 7.88
C TYR A 197 3.68 8.29 7.47
N LEU A 198 3.26 8.70 6.27
CA LEU A 198 2.26 7.99 5.48
C LEU A 198 2.96 7.25 4.36
N ILE A 199 2.54 6.02 4.09
CA ILE A 199 3.01 5.27 2.92
C ILE A 199 2.06 5.54 1.77
N ILE A 200 2.55 6.26 0.77
CA ILE A 200 1.78 6.62 -0.42
C ILE A 200 2.15 5.66 -1.54
N GLU A 201 1.18 4.84 -1.93
CA GLU A 201 1.25 4.03 -3.14
C GLU A 201 0.90 4.90 -4.34
N MET A 202 1.68 4.79 -5.41
CA MET A 202 1.44 5.52 -6.65
C MET A 202 2.01 4.80 -7.87
N VAL A 203 1.54 5.17 -9.06
CA VAL A 203 2.06 4.69 -10.34
C VAL A 203 2.63 5.89 -11.10
N PRO A 204 3.95 6.00 -11.25
CA PRO A 204 4.58 7.06 -12.03
C PRO A 204 4.13 7.05 -13.49
N GLU A 205 3.94 8.23 -14.07
CA GLU A 205 3.55 8.41 -15.47
C GLU A 205 4.54 7.70 -16.41
N GLY A 206 3.99 6.98 -17.39
CA GLY A 206 4.80 6.20 -18.36
C GLY A 206 5.37 4.90 -17.81
N THR A 207 5.03 4.52 -16.57
CA THR A 207 5.40 3.23 -15.99
C THR A 207 4.15 2.43 -15.61
N GLU A 208 4.26 1.10 -15.62
CA GLU A 208 3.23 0.21 -15.05
C GLU A 208 3.62 -0.26 -13.63
N LYS A 209 4.71 0.29 -13.07
CA LYS A 209 5.26 -0.16 -11.80
C LYS A 209 4.66 0.66 -10.65
N ILE A 210 4.04 -0.05 -9.71
CA ILE A 210 3.63 0.52 -8.43
C ILE A 210 4.89 0.82 -7.61
N ILE A 211 4.93 2.02 -7.02
CA ILE A 211 5.96 2.41 -6.04
C ILE A 211 5.31 2.87 -4.74
N HIS A 212 6.05 2.74 -3.65
CA HIS A 212 5.65 3.19 -2.33
C HIS A 212 6.61 4.26 -1.83
N GLU A 213 6.10 5.44 -1.49
CA GLU A 213 6.88 6.53 -0.88
C GLU A 213 6.47 6.70 0.57
N ALA A 214 7.41 6.60 1.52
CA ALA A 214 7.15 7.06 2.88
C ALA A 214 7.27 8.58 2.92
N MET A 215 6.13 9.25 3.00
CA MET A 215 6.02 10.70 3.05
C MET A 215 5.96 11.17 4.52
N PRO A 216 6.91 11.99 5.00
CA PRO A 216 6.84 12.57 6.34
C PRO A 216 5.52 13.32 6.55
N ARG A 217 4.85 13.09 7.67
CA ARG A 217 3.54 13.71 7.94
C ARG A 217 3.60 15.24 8.01
N ASN A 218 4.72 15.80 8.44
CA ASN A 218 4.98 17.24 8.47
C ASN A 218 5.19 17.85 7.06
N GLU A 219 5.43 17.05 6.03
CA GLU A 219 5.55 17.51 4.64
C GLU A 219 4.21 17.46 3.88
N ILE A 220 3.19 16.74 4.38
CA ILE A 220 1.91 16.62 3.69
C ILE A 220 1.19 17.96 3.66
N GLY A 221 0.77 18.39 2.46
CA GLY A 221 0.19 19.72 2.26
C GLY A 221 1.22 20.83 2.03
N MET A 222 2.50 20.56 2.24
CA MET A 222 3.58 21.55 2.09
C MET A 222 4.18 21.52 0.68
N PRO A 223 4.77 22.64 0.19
CA PRO A 223 5.45 22.67 -1.11
C PRO A 223 6.53 21.59 -1.26
N ALA A 224 7.27 21.29 -0.19
CA ALA A 224 8.29 20.24 -0.17
C ALA A 224 7.68 18.85 -0.43
N GLY A 225 6.57 18.52 0.23
CA GLY A 225 5.87 17.26 0.03
C GLY A 225 5.32 17.11 -1.39
N TRP A 226 4.76 18.18 -1.96
CA TRP A 226 4.32 18.16 -3.36
C TRP A 226 5.47 18.04 -4.35
N SER A 227 6.60 18.68 -4.07
CA SER A 227 7.82 18.55 -4.88
C SER A 227 8.32 17.09 -4.87
N ARG A 228 8.35 16.45 -3.68
CA ARG A 228 8.72 15.05 -3.51
C ARG A 228 7.86 14.11 -4.36
N LEU A 229 6.54 14.21 -4.26
CA LEU A 229 5.63 13.36 -5.05
C LEU A 229 5.80 13.60 -6.56
N ARG A 230 5.87 14.85 -7.02
CA ARG A 230 6.14 15.14 -8.44
C ARG A 230 7.49 14.59 -8.90
N GLY A 231 8.52 14.64 -8.05
CA GLY A 231 9.83 14.06 -8.31
C GLY A 231 9.82 12.54 -8.47
N ARG A 232 8.77 11.86 -7.99
CA ARG A 232 8.52 10.43 -8.22
C ARG A 232 7.78 10.14 -9.53
N GLY A 233 7.44 11.17 -10.31
CA GLY A 233 6.86 11.03 -11.64
C GLY A 233 5.33 11.01 -11.67
N VAL A 234 4.65 11.48 -10.62
CA VAL A 234 3.19 11.70 -10.66
C VAL A 234 2.82 13.15 -10.89
N ALA A 235 1.84 13.39 -11.75
CA ALA A 235 1.26 14.69 -11.97
C ALA A 235 0.31 15.05 -10.81
N ILE A 236 0.41 16.30 -10.33
CA ILE A 236 -0.44 16.85 -9.28
C ILE A 236 -0.82 18.27 -9.67
N THR A 237 -2.11 18.60 -9.52
CA THR A 237 -2.70 19.92 -9.75
C THR A 237 -1.89 21.06 -9.12
N THR A 238 -1.97 22.25 -9.73
CA THR A 238 -1.36 23.48 -9.22
C THR A 238 -2.37 24.35 -8.46
N SER A 239 -3.66 23.97 -8.45
CA SER A 239 -4.70 24.69 -7.72
C SER A 239 -4.53 24.54 -6.21
N ALA A 240 -4.30 25.65 -5.50
CA ALA A 240 -4.12 25.65 -4.05
C ALA A 240 -5.32 25.04 -3.30
N HIS A 241 -6.54 25.28 -3.77
CA HIS A 241 -7.74 24.69 -3.18
C HIS A 241 -7.75 23.15 -3.29
N LEU A 242 -7.45 22.62 -4.48
CA LEU A 242 -7.45 21.18 -4.73
C LEU A 242 -6.26 20.48 -4.05
N LEU A 243 -5.11 21.13 -3.94
CA LEU A 243 -3.97 20.63 -3.17
C LEU A 243 -4.34 20.43 -1.69
N ASN A 244 -5.07 21.36 -1.08
CA ASN A 244 -5.55 21.19 0.29
C ASN A 244 -6.51 19.99 0.42
N LYS A 245 -7.35 19.73 -0.59
CA LYS A 245 -8.22 18.55 -0.62
C LYS A 245 -7.44 17.25 -0.78
N LEU A 246 -6.39 17.24 -1.60
CA LEU A 246 -5.48 16.10 -1.70
C LEU A 246 -4.78 15.82 -0.37
N ALA A 247 -4.26 16.85 0.30
CA ALA A 247 -3.60 16.71 1.59
C ALA A 247 -4.54 16.12 2.65
N GLU A 248 -5.80 16.57 2.68
CA GLU A 248 -6.81 16.04 3.58
C GLU A 248 -7.16 14.59 3.25
N TYR A 249 -7.30 14.26 1.96
CA TYR A 249 -7.56 12.91 1.48
C TYR A 249 -6.46 11.93 1.91
N LEU A 250 -5.19 12.22 1.63
CA LEU A 250 -4.07 11.34 2.02
C LEU A 250 -4.00 11.18 3.55
N GLN A 251 -4.24 12.26 4.31
CA GLN A 251 -4.18 12.20 5.77
C GLN A 251 -5.33 11.45 6.44
N ARG A 252 -6.52 11.39 5.83
CA ARG A 252 -7.72 10.84 6.46
C ARG A 252 -8.20 9.53 5.85
N GLN A 253 -8.01 9.34 4.55
CA GLN A 253 -8.48 8.17 3.80
C GLN A 253 -7.34 7.17 3.56
N GLY A 254 -7.71 5.97 3.10
CA GLY A 254 -6.76 4.90 2.82
C GLY A 254 -6.44 4.02 4.03
N GLU A 255 -5.67 2.97 3.78
CA GLU A 255 -5.29 2.00 4.79
C GLU A 255 -4.29 2.57 5.78
N ARG A 256 -4.30 2.00 6.99
CA ARG A 256 -3.41 2.36 8.10
C ARG A 256 -2.59 1.16 8.56
N THR A 257 -2.30 0.25 7.63
CA THR A 257 -1.41 -0.88 7.83
C THR A 257 -0.08 -0.36 8.36
N MET A 258 0.48 -1.05 9.37
CA MET A 258 1.76 -0.66 9.95
C MET A 258 2.89 -1.12 9.04
N TRP A 259 3.72 -0.17 8.60
CA TRP A 259 4.91 -0.42 7.78
C TRP A 259 6.17 -0.13 8.59
N GLU A 260 7.22 -0.90 8.33
CA GLU A 260 8.57 -0.57 8.77
C GLU A 260 9.14 0.50 7.82
N VAL A 261 9.53 1.66 8.36
CA VAL A 261 10.15 2.73 7.56
C VAL A 261 11.63 2.74 7.87
N THR A 262 12.45 2.52 6.85
CA THR A 262 13.91 2.42 7.01
C THR A 262 14.65 3.26 5.98
N SER A 263 15.78 3.84 6.40
CA SER A 263 16.73 4.52 5.54
C SER A 263 17.98 3.68 5.23
N THR A 264 18.04 2.45 5.74
CA THR A 264 19.13 1.50 5.52
C THR A 264 18.65 0.31 4.70
N ALA A 265 19.54 -0.24 3.88
CA ALA A 265 19.32 -1.56 3.28
C ALA A 265 19.52 -2.66 4.33
N GLY A 266 19.37 -3.93 3.94
CA GLY A 266 19.65 -5.08 4.79
C GLY A 266 18.41 -5.73 5.37
N TRP A 267 18.57 -6.46 6.48
CA TRP A 267 17.49 -7.26 7.05
C TRP A 267 16.49 -6.39 7.83
N HIS A 268 15.24 -6.43 7.39
CA HIS A 268 14.12 -5.74 8.01
C HIS A 268 12.89 -6.65 8.03
N CYS A 269 12.32 -6.84 9.23
CA CYS A 269 11.09 -7.63 9.41
C CYS A 269 11.15 -9.04 8.78
N GLY A 270 12.29 -9.71 8.78
CA GLY A 270 12.43 -11.06 8.19
C GLY A 270 12.65 -11.10 6.68
N ALA A 271 12.67 -9.95 5.98
CA ALA A 271 13.07 -9.85 4.58
C ALA A 271 14.32 -9.00 4.42
N TYR A 272 14.97 -9.11 3.26
CA TYR A 272 16.13 -8.30 2.92
C TYR A 272 15.75 -7.16 1.97
N VAL A 273 16.06 -5.93 2.33
CA VAL A 273 15.93 -4.75 1.47
C VAL A 273 17.24 -4.56 0.73
N MET A 274 17.22 -4.74 -0.58
CA MET A 274 18.35 -4.45 -1.46
C MET A 274 18.58 -2.94 -1.57
N PRO A 275 19.81 -2.48 -1.85
CA PRO A 275 20.12 -1.05 -1.97
C PRO A 275 19.36 -0.31 -3.09
N ASP A 276 18.82 -1.03 -4.08
CA ASP A 276 17.92 -0.49 -5.12
C ASP A 276 16.44 -0.46 -4.70
N GLY A 277 16.13 -0.90 -3.48
CA GLY A 277 14.79 -0.95 -2.91
C GLY A 277 14.02 -2.23 -3.21
N GLU A 278 14.60 -3.21 -3.91
CA GLU A 278 13.97 -4.53 -4.04
C GLU A 278 13.88 -5.22 -2.66
N VAL A 279 12.70 -5.72 -2.31
CA VAL A 279 12.51 -6.51 -1.09
C VAL A 279 12.53 -7.99 -1.46
N ILE A 280 13.47 -8.74 -0.87
CA ILE A 280 13.65 -10.19 -1.09
C ILE A 280 13.23 -10.94 0.16
N GLY A 281 12.29 -11.87 0.00
CA GLY A 281 11.65 -12.61 1.09
C GLY A 281 10.25 -12.06 1.40
N GLU A 282 9.61 -12.64 2.41
CA GLU A 282 8.28 -12.22 2.88
C GLU A 282 8.42 -11.52 4.24
N PRO A 283 8.35 -10.19 4.29
CA PRO A 283 8.51 -9.51 5.57
C PRO A 283 7.26 -9.67 6.43
N GLU A 284 7.44 -9.81 7.74
CA GLU A 284 6.35 -9.83 8.75
C GLU A 284 5.46 -8.58 8.67
N ARG A 285 6.03 -7.46 8.22
CA ARG A 285 5.34 -6.20 7.93
C ARG A 285 5.92 -5.58 6.68
N PRO A 286 5.11 -4.95 5.82
CA PRO A 286 5.62 -4.27 4.63
C PRO A 286 6.69 -3.23 4.99
N VAL A 287 7.72 -3.13 4.15
CA VAL A 287 8.88 -2.26 4.38
C VAL A 287 8.88 -1.12 3.36
N ALA A 288 8.93 0.12 3.84
CA ALA A 288 9.13 1.30 3.01
C ALA A 288 10.58 1.77 3.13
N PHE A 289 11.36 1.53 2.08
CA PHE A 289 12.75 1.97 2.00
C PHE A 289 12.85 3.40 1.47
N CYS A 290 13.34 4.29 2.31
CA CYS A 290 13.58 5.70 1.99
C CYS A 290 15.06 6.04 1.88
N GLY A 291 15.93 5.04 1.99
CA GLY A 291 17.36 5.15 1.83
C GLY A 291 17.79 5.09 0.38
N GLY A 292 19.10 5.12 0.18
CA GLY A 292 19.71 5.00 -1.13
C GLY A 292 20.97 5.85 -1.27
N SER A 293 21.81 5.48 -2.23
CA SER A 293 22.94 6.29 -2.66
C SER A 293 22.93 6.44 -4.18
N ALA A 294 23.83 7.26 -4.72
CA ALA A 294 24.01 7.37 -6.17
C ALA A 294 24.34 6.00 -6.82
N ALA A 295 24.83 5.03 -6.04
CA ALA A 295 25.18 3.70 -6.48
C ALA A 295 23.98 2.79 -6.79
N ILE A 296 22.73 3.22 -6.56
CA ILE A 296 21.51 2.45 -6.94
C ILE A 296 21.58 1.98 -8.41
N ARG A 297 22.10 2.83 -9.30
CA ARG A 297 22.23 2.51 -10.73
C ARG A 297 23.19 1.34 -11.02
N GLY A 298 24.06 0.99 -10.08
CA GLY A 298 24.96 -0.15 -10.18
C GLY A 298 24.31 -1.48 -9.79
N TYR A 299 23.20 -1.49 -9.05
CA TYR A 299 22.51 -2.72 -8.61
C TYR A 299 21.65 -3.35 -9.72
N VAL A 300 22.23 -3.51 -10.90
CA VAL A 300 21.57 -4.14 -12.06
C VAL A 300 21.61 -5.66 -11.98
N VAL A 301 20.69 -6.31 -12.70
CA VAL A 301 20.69 -7.76 -12.91
C VAL A 301 20.94 -8.05 -14.39
N ARG A 302 21.97 -8.84 -14.69
CA ARG A 302 22.29 -9.33 -16.04
C ARG A 302 22.57 -10.83 -15.95
N GLY A 303 21.87 -11.63 -16.77
CA GLY A 303 21.91 -13.09 -16.71
C GLY A 303 21.26 -13.67 -15.45
N THR A 304 21.57 -14.93 -15.18
CA THR A 304 21.05 -15.76 -14.08
C THR A 304 22.15 -16.15 -13.11
N ALA A 305 21.81 -16.65 -11.91
CA ALA A 305 22.84 -17.12 -10.96
C ALA A 305 23.61 -18.35 -11.50
N ALA A 306 22.95 -19.22 -12.27
CA ALA A 306 23.59 -20.35 -12.95
C ALA A 306 24.63 -19.85 -13.96
N GLU A 307 24.28 -18.85 -14.77
CA GLU A 307 25.23 -18.24 -15.71
C GLU A 307 26.37 -17.52 -14.97
N TRP A 308 26.10 -16.83 -13.86
CA TRP A 308 27.16 -16.24 -13.04
C TRP A 308 28.12 -17.31 -12.50
N ARG A 309 27.59 -18.43 -11.99
CA ARG A 309 28.39 -19.56 -11.51
C ARG A 309 29.25 -20.15 -12.64
N ASP A 310 28.66 -20.36 -13.81
CA ASP A 310 29.31 -21.08 -14.91
C ASP A 310 30.30 -20.19 -15.68
N ASN A 311 30.11 -18.86 -15.69
CA ASN A 311 30.95 -17.92 -16.43
C ASN A 311 31.91 -17.08 -15.56
N VAL A 312 31.54 -16.75 -14.32
CA VAL A 312 32.36 -15.90 -13.42
C VAL A 312 32.98 -16.74 -12.31
N ALA A 313 32.18 -17.49 -11.56
CA ALA A 313 32.70 -18.26 -10.43
C ALA A 313 33.64 -19.40 -10.87
N SER A 314 33.38 -20.01 -12.03
CA SER A 314 34.24 -21.02 -12.64
C SER A 314 35.67 -20.53 -12.86
N LEU A 315 35.85 -19.24 -13.19
CA LEU A 315 37.17 -18.63 -13.42
C LEU A 315 37.97 -18.39 -12.14
N MET A 316 37.30 -18.39 -10.97
CA MET A 316 37.97 -18.25 -9.68
C MET A 316 38.41 -19.60 -9.09
N ARG A 317 38.00 -20.73 -9.68
CA ARG A 317 38.29 -22.07 -9.16
C ARG A 317 39.81 -22.30 -9.10
N GLY A 318 40.29 -22.82 -7.96
CA GLY A 318 41.71 -23.08 -7.72
C GLY A 318 42.49 -21.86 -7.19
N ASN A 319 42.03 -20.64 -7.50
CA ASN A 319 42.67 -19.41 -7.05
C ASN A 319 42.14 -18.96 -5.68
N HIS A 320 42.83 -19.34 -4.60
CA HIS A 320 42.38 -19.12 -3.22
C HIS A 320 42.05 -17.66 -2.87
N SER A 321 42.86 -16.68 -3.32
CA SER A 321 42.60 -15.27 -3.03
C SER A 321 41.34 -14.75 -3.74
N MET A 322 41.08 -15.22 -4.97
CA MET A 322 39.84 -14.91 -5.70
C MET A 322 38.62 -15.52 -5.02
N MET A 323 38.71 -16.82 -4.67
CA MET A 323 37.64 -17.51 -3.94
C MET A 323 37.34 -16.84 -2.60
N LEU A 324 38.36 -16.41 -1.86
CA LEU A 324 38.20 -15.66 -0.62
C LEU A 324 37.42 -14.36 -0.86
N GLY A 325 37.74 -13.60 -1.92
CA GLY A 325 37.00 -12.39 -2.27
C GLY A 325 35.50 -12.63 -2.49
N ALA A 326 35.15 -13.67 -3.25
CA ALA A 326 33.76 -14.06 -3.46
C ALA A 326 33.06 -14.51 -2.15
N LEU A 327 33.77 -15.27 -1.30
CA LEU A 327 33.26 -15.71 0.00
C LEU A 327 33.00 -14.53 0.95
N VAL A 328 33.82 -13.48 0.93
CA VAL A 328 33.54 -12.25 1.69
C VAL A 328 32.25 -11.59 1.21
N GLY A 329 32.02 -11.55 -0.10
CA GLY A 329 30.77 -11.06 -0.69
C GLY A 329 29.55 -11.85 -0.23
N LEU A 330 29.62 -13.18 -0.24
CA LEU A 330 28.54 -14.08 0.21
C LEU A 330 28.33 -14.03 1.74
N ALA A 331 29.40 -13.83 2.51
CA ALA A 331 29.31 -13.72 3.96
C ALA A 331 28.59 -12.45 4.43
N ALA A 332 28.52 -11.40 3.60
CA ALA A 332 27.99 -10.10 3.97
C ALA A 332 26.53 -10.14 4.53
N PRO A 333 25.52 -10.66 3.78
CA PRO A 333 24.15 -10.78 4.30
C PRO A 333 24.01 -11.84 5.40
N LEU A 334 24.86 -12.87 5.40
CA LEU A 334 24.84 -13.91 6.45
C LEU A 334 25.35 -13.37 7.80
N ASN A 335 26.29 -12.43 7.78
CA ASN A 335 27.04 -12.00 8.95
C ASN A 335 26.14 -11.51 10.09
N SER A 336 25.11 -10.72 9.78
CA SER A 336 24.22 -10.19 10.81
C SER A 336 23.23 -11.22 11.34
N LEU A 337 22.78 -12.17 10.51
CA LEU A 337 21.99 -13.32 10.93
C LEU A 337 22.77 -14.22 11.90
N ALA A 338 24.09 -14.34 11.70
CA ALA A 338 24.99 -15.07 12.59
C ALA A 338 25.38 -14.27 13.86
N GLY A 339 24.83 -13.08 14.07
CA GLY A 339 25.15 -12.22 15.22
C GLY A 339 26.51 -11.50 15.11
N GLY A 340 27.12 -11.50 13.93
CA GLY A 340 28.42 -10.87 13.67
C GLY A 340 28.39 -9.34 13.64
N SER A 341 29.59 -8.76 13.63
CA SER A 341 29.87 -7.32 13.52
C SER A 341 30.50 -6.98 12.17
N CYS A 342 30.67 -5.69 11.86
CA CYS A 342 31.44 -5.31 10.67
C CYS A 342 32.84 -5.93 10.69
N PHE A 343 33.28 -6.40 9.53
CA PHE A 343 34.64 -6.87 9.31
C PHE A 343 35.05 -6.59 7.86
N GLY A 344 36.35 -6.65 7.60
CA GLY A 344 36.87 -6.59 6.24
C GLY A 344 38.10 -7.47 6.06
N ILE A 345 38.33 -7.84 4.80
CA ILE A 345 39.55 -8.50 4.34
C ILE A 345 40.30 -7.51 3.46
N HIS A 346 41.57 -7.29 3.75
CA HIS A 346 42.48 -6.48 2.93
C HIS A 346 43.46 -7.40 2.22
N LEU A 347 43.28 -7.57 0.91
CA LEU A 347 44.17 -8.33 0.05
C LEU A 347 45.36 -7.47 -0.37
N PHE A 348 46.57 -7.91 -0.04
CA PHE A 348 47.77 -7.15 -0.38
C PHE A 348 48.81 -7.97 -1.14
N ALA A 349 49.41 -7.36 -2.15
CA ALA A 349 50.54 -7.86 -2.94
C ALA A 349 51.03 -6.75 -3.86
N GLN A 350 52.21 -6.91 -4.46
CA GLN A 350 52.70 -6.00 -5.50
C GLN A 350 51.68 -5.86 -6.66
N SER A 351 51.84 -4.80 -7.44
CA SER A 351 50.98 -4.50 -8.59
C SER A 351 50.86 -5.69 -9.57
N SER A 352 49.72 -5.76 -10.26
CA SER A 352 49.40 -6.79 -11.27
C SER A 352 49.14 -8.23 -10.78
N ALA A 353 49.01 -8.48 -9.48
CA ALA A 353 48.72 -9.82 -8.94
C ALA A 353 47.28 -10.35 -9.20
N GLY A 354 46.32 -9.50 -9.60
CA GLY A 354 44.90 -9.87 -9.79
C GLY A 354 43.94 -9.44 -8.65
N LYS A 355 44.41 -8.57 -7.75
CA LYS A 355 43.62 -8.03 -6.62
C LYS A 355 42.35 -7.31 -7.07
N THR A 356 42.48 -6.34 -7.97
CA THR A 356 41.34 -5.57 -8.49
C THR A 356 40.34 -6.47 -9.22
N THR A 357 40.84 -7.41 -10.02
CA THR A 357 40.02 -8.43 -10.71
C THR A 357 39.21 -9.27 -9.71
N THR A 358 39.79 -9.60 -8.56
CA THR A 358 39.07 -10.29 -7.47
C THR A 358 37.94 -9.44 -6.89
N VAL A 359 38.19 -8.14 -6.67
CA VAL A 359 37.15 -7.21 -6.20
C VAL A 359 36.03 -7.10 -7.22
N GLU A 360 36.36 -6.98 -8.51
CA GLU A 360 35.38 -6.90 -9.59
C GLU A 360 34.51 -8.17 -9.66
N ALA A 361 35.14 -9.35 -9.62
CA ALA A 361 34.43 -10.63 -9.58
C ALA A 361 33.50 -10.75 -8.36
N ALA A 362 33.98 -10.42 -7.17
CA ALA A 362 33.16 -10.45 -5.95
C ALA A 362 32.00 -9.44 -5.99
N THR A 363 32.24 -8.24 -6.54
CA THR A 363 31.21 -7.19 -6.66
C THR A 363 30.08 -7.61 -7.59
N SER A 364 30.40 -8.39 -8.64
CA SER A 364 29.41 -8.88 -9.60
C SER A 364 28.30 -9.75 -8.99
N LEU A 365 28.49 -10.29 -7.78
CA LEU A 365 27.41 -10.93 -7.01
C LEU A 365 26.17 -10.02 -6.92
N TYR A 366 26.36 -8.72 -6.69
CA TYR A 366 25.29 -7.78 -6.34
C TYR A 366 24.95 -6.77 -7.44
N GLY A 367 25.85 -6.53 -8.39
CA GLY A 367 25.57 -5.67 -9.55
C GLY A 367 26.82 -5.33 -10.36
N ASP A 368 26.76 -4.24 -11.12
CA ASP A 368 27.83 -3.81 -12.02
C ASP A 368 29.10 -3.39 -11.23
N PRO A 369 30.24 -4.09 -11.41
CA PRO A 369 31.46 -3.82 -10.66
C PRO A 369 31.98 -2.39 -10.82
N ASP A 370 31.92 -1.82 -12.03
CA ASP A 370 32.49 -0.50 -12.30
C ASP A 370 31.68 0.61 -11.59
N MET A 371 30.39 0.38 -11.37
CA MET A 371 29.48 1.33 -10.70
C MET A 371 29.45 1.15 -9.18
N LEU A 372 29.69 -0.06 -8.68
CA LEU A 372 29.54 -0.40 -7.26
C LEU A 372 30.84 -0.35 -6.47
N LYS A 373 32.00 -0.43 -7.13
CA LYS A 373 33.32 -0.33 -6.51
C LYS A 373 33.54 1.05 -5.91
N LEU A 374 33.98 1.10 -4.65
CA LEU A 374 34.30 2.33 -3.94
C LEU A 374 35.81 2.57 -3.92
N SER A 375 36.20 3.82 -3.65
CA SER A 375 37.58 4.22 -3.39
C SER A 375 37.74 4.64 -1.93
N TRP A 376 38.95 4.43 -1.39
CA TRP A 376 39.35 5.01 -0.10
C TRP A 376 39.52 6.53 -0.16
N ASP A 377 39.65 7.11 -1.35
CA ASP A 377 39.60 8.56 -1.58
C ASP A 377 38.16 9.09 -1.51
N ALA A 378 37.54 8.91 -0.35
CA ALA A 378 36.19 9.35 -0.09
C ALA A 378 36.12 9.99 1.30
N THR A 379 35.28 11.01 1.43
CA THR A 379 35.05 11.59 2.75
C THR A 379 34.44 10.54 3.67
N ARG A 380 34.82 10.59 4.94
CA ARG A 380 34.25 9.71 5.98
C ARG A 380 32.73 9.76 6.03
N HIS A 381 32.12 10.91 5.70
CA HIS A 381 30.67 11.03 5.60
C HIS A 381 30.13 10.28 4.38
N GLY A 382 30.76 10.41 3.21
CA GLY A 382 30.41 9.64 2.02
C GLY A 382 30.44 8.13 2.25
N LEU A 383 31.53 7.61 2.83
CA LEU A 383 31.63 6.18 3.17
C LEU A 383 30.58 5.74 4.21
N THR A 384 30.22 6.62 5.15
CA THR A 384 29.13 6.34 6.11
C THR A 384 27.78 6.21 5.42
N VAL A 385 27.49 7.05 4.42
CA VAL A 385 26.26 6.98 3.63
C VAL A 385 26.24 5.71 2.79
N GLU A 386 27.34 5.37 2.11
CA GLU A 386 27.47 4.11 1.38
C GLU A 386 27.28 2.89 2.30
N ALA A 387 27.83 2.93 3.51
CA ALA A 387 27.68 1.84 4.46
C ALA A 387 26.25 1.65 4.97
N ALA A 388 25.53 2.73 5.23
CA ALA A 388 24.12 2.69 5.59
C ALA A 388 23.24 2.19 4.41
N ALA A 389 23.53 2.67 3.19
CA ALA A 389 22.85 2.24 1.97
C ALA A 389 23.15 0.77 1.60
N ARG A 390 24.19 0.18 2.20
CA ARG A 390 24.60 -1.23 2.02
C ARG A 390 24.65 -1.97 3.36
N ASN A 391 23.80 -1.60 4.31
CA ASN A 391 23.72 -2.33 5.57
C ASN A 391 23.35 -3.80 5.32
N ASP A 392 23.96 -4.69 6.11
CA ASP A 392 24.02 -6.14 5.91
C ASP A 392 24.60 -6.57 4.55
N GLY A 393 25.28 -5.66 3.86
CA GLY A 393 25.74 -5.82 2.49
C GLY A 393 27.25 -5.78 2.32
N PHE A 394 27.67 -6.08 1.09
CA PHE A 394 29.06 -6.14 0.67
C PHE A 394 29.60 -4.75 0.29
N ILE A 395 30.81 -4.44 0.75
CA ILE A 395 31.51 -3.19 0.44
C ILE A 395 32.86 -3.47 -0.26
N PRO A 396 32.91 -3.34 -1.59
CA PRO A 396 34.17 -3.38 -2.34
C PRO A 396 34.87 -2.01 -2.28
N ILE A 397 36.08 -1.94 -1.73
CA ILE A 397 36.90 -0.72 -1.69
C ILE A 397 38.29 -0.98 -2.28
N ASP A 398 38.53 -0.48 -3.47
CA ASP A 398 39.79 -0.72 -4.18
C ASP A 398 40.89 0.25 -3.74
N GLU A 399 42.13 -0.22 -3.81
CA GLU A 399 43.38 0.55 -3.78
C GLU A 399 43.52 1.55 -2.61
N ILE A 400 43.82 1.03 -1.41
CA ILE A 400 44.05 1.88 -0.23
C ILE A 400 45.22 2.86 -0.37
N GLY A 401 46.21 2.53 -1.21
CA GLY A 401 47.42 3.32 -1.41
C GLY A 401 47.26 4.54 -2.32
N GLN A 402 46.18 4.64 -3.10
CA GLN A 402 45.98 5.73 -4.07
C GLN A 402 45.16 6.90 -3.51
N GLY A 403 44.61 6.79 -2.28
CA GLY A 403 43.70 7.79 -1.72
C GLY A 403 44.31 8.69 -0.65
N GLY A 404 43.92 9.98 -0.67
CA GLY A 404 43.97 10.92 0.45
C GLY A 404 45.20 10.93 1.36
N LYS A 405 45.01 11.41 2.59
CA LYS A 405 46.02 11.30 3.66
C LYS A 405 45.82 9.98 4.41
N VAL A 406 46.90 9.28 4.74
CA VAL A 406 46.83 8.01 5.53
C VAL A 406 46.01 8.18 6.81
N THR A 407 46.07 9.36 7.45
CA THR A 407 45.27 9.69 8.64
C THR A 407 43.77 9.74 8.38
N GLU A 408 43.35 10.23 7.22
CA GLU A 408 41.94 10.27 6.81
C GLU A 408 41.42 8.87 6.49
N ILE A 409 42.23 8.06 5.78
CA ILE A 409 41.91 6.66 5.50
C ILE A 409 41.77 5.87 6.79
N ALA A 410 42.72 6.00 7.73
CA ALA A 410 42.68 5.31 9.01
C ALA A 410 41.40 5.65 9.82
N GLN A 411 41.01 6.93 9.82
CA GLN A 411 39.79 7.38 10.49
C GLN A 411 38.50 6.89 9.79
N SER A 412 38.52 6.85 8.46
CA SER A 412 37.43 6.32 7.64
C SER A 412 37.26 4.81 7.85
N ALA A 413 38.33 4.02 7.76
CA ALA A 413 38.33 2.59 8.04
C ALA A 413 37.82 2.31 9.47
N TYR A 414 38.33 3.04 10.46
CA TYR A 414 37.86 2.90 11.84
C TYR A 414 36.36 3.19 11.98
N SER A 415 35.88 4.27 11.36
CA SER A 415 34.45 4.62 11.41
C SER A 415 33.58 3.58 10.72
N LEU A 416 34.03 3.09 9.54
CA LEU A 416 33.34 2.08 8.75
C LEU A 416 33.16 0.78 9.53
N PHE A 417 34.22 0.25 10.14
CA PHE A 417 34.14 -1.03 10.87
C PHE A 417 33.60 -0.91 12.30
N ASN A 418 33.41 0.30 12.82
CA ASN A 418 32.65 0.49 14.06
C ASN A 418 31.14 0.30 13.86
N GLY A 419 30.64 0.42 12.62
CA GLY A 419 29.22 0.16 12.32
C GLY A 419 28.26 1.24 12.81
N VAL A 420 28.75 2.42 13.17
CA VAL A 420 27.95 3.48 13.79
C VAL A 420 28.36 4.85 13.27
N GLY A 421 27.38 5.61 12.78
CA GLY A 421 27.55 7.00 12.34
C GLY A 421 27.82 7.95 13.50
N ARG A 422 28.39 9.12 13.22
CA ARG A 422 28.50 10.16 14.26
C ARG A 422 27.11 10.67 14.65
N ILE A 423 26.93 10.92 15.94
CA ILE A 423 25.77 11.66 16.45
C ILE A 423 25.78 13.05 15.80
N GLN A 424 24.65 13.43 15.20
CA GLN A 424 24.44 14.74 14.61
C GLN A 424 23.29 15.44 15.33
N GLY A 425 23.45 16.72 15.64
CA GLY A 425 22.34 17.54 16.15
C GLY A 425 21.30 17.83 15.06
N ARG A 426 20.04 18.02 15.47
CA ARG A 426 18.98 18.57 14.59
C ARG A 426 18.98 20.10 14.66
N LYS A 427 18.51 20.75 13.58
CA LYS A 427 18.31 22.20 13.56
C LYS A 427 17.34 22.69 14.64
N GLU A 428 16.37 21.87 15.02
CA GLU A 428 15.30 22.18 15.97
C GLU A 428 15.60 21.72 17.41
N GLY A 429 16.79 21.17 17.66
CA GLY A 429 17.19 20.61 18.95
C GLY A 429 17.11 19.09 19.02
N GLY A 430 17.88 18.48 19.93
CA GLY A 430 18.05 17.02 20.01
C GLY A 430 18.99 16.45 18.94
N ASN A 431 19.08 15.11 18.89
CA ASN A 431 19.95 14.39 17.95
C ASN A 431 19.15 13.74 16.82
N ARG A 432 19.75 13.64 15.64
CA ARG A 432 19.27 12.75 14.57
C ARG A 432 19.40 11.29 15.00
N ALA A 433 18.57 10.42 14.43
CA ALA A 433 18.76 8.99 14.59
C ALA A 433 20.17 8.61 14.12
N VAL A 434 20.87 7.84 14.94
CA VAL A 434 22.23 7.41 14.63
C VAL A 434 22.15 6.27 13.63
N MET A 435 22.69 6.47 12.42
CA MET A 435 22.79 5.40 11.45
C MET A 435 23.69 4.29 12.00
N ARG A 436 23.22 3.05 11.90
CA ARG A 436 23.97 1.85 12.25
C ARG A 436 24.05 0.97 11.02
N TRP A 437 25.15 0.27 10.87
CA TRP A 437 25.32 -0.69 9.79
C TRP A 437 26.16 -1.87 10.24
N LYS A 438 25.99 -2.98 9.53
CA LYS A 438 26.87 -4.16 9.56
C LYS A 438 27.28 -4.44 8.12
N ILE A 439 28.57 -4.51 7.84
CA ILE A 439 29.08 -4.70 6.47
C ILE A 439 30.23 -5.71 6.48
N ALA A 440 30.41 -6.40 5.36
CA ALA A 440 31.64 -7.11 5.05
C ALA A 440 32.36 -6.36 3.92
N ALA A 441 33.58 -5.90 4.18
CA ALA A 441 34.36 -5.18 3.18
C ALA A 441 35.44 -6.05 2.55
N LEU A 442 35.66 -5.88 1.26
CA LEU A 442 36.85 -6.37 0.57
C LEU A 442 37.67 -5.18 0.11
N SER A 443 38.90 -5.10 0.60
CA SER A 443 39.85 -4.06 0.25
C SER A 443 41.10 -4.61 -0.39
N THR A 444 41.77 -3.79 -1.20
CA THR A 444 43.04 -4.12 -1.84
C THR A 444 44.12 -3.07 -1.59
N GLY A 445 45.38 -3.49 -1.62
CA GLY A 445 46.54 -2.61 -1.45
C GLY A 445 47.84 -3.25 -1.91
N GLU A 446 48.91 -2.45 -1.98
CA GLU A 446 50.25 -2.98 -2.31
C GLU A 446 50.95 -3.62 -1.11
N GLU A 447 50.60 -3.16 0.09
CA GLU A 447 51.17 -3.57 1.37
C GLU A 447 50.06 -3.89 2.37
N ASP A 448 50.40 -4.60 3.44
CA ASP A 448 49.43 -4.88 4.50
C ASP A 448 48.99 -3.60 5.22
N PHE A 449 47.81 -3.63 5.85
CA PHE A 449 47.21 -2.44 6.45
C PHE A 449 48.03 -1.90 7.62
N GLU A 450 48.75 -2.74 8.35
CA GLU A 450 49.60 -2.31 9.46
C GLU A 450 50.80 -1.49 8.95
N THR A 451 51.51 -2.03 7.96
CA THR A 451 52.63 -1.37 7.29
C THR A 451 52.20 -0.05 6.66
N PHE A 452 51.03 -0.02 6.00
CA PHE A 452 50.45 1.19 5.42
C PHE A 452 50.27 2.31 6.47
N LEU A 453 49.70 1.98 7.63
CA LEU A 453 49.50 2.93 8.72
C LEU A 453 50.83 3.44 9.29
N LEU A 454 51.80 2.54 9.50
CA LEU A 454 53.11 2.87 10.04
C LEU A 454 53.88 3.84 9.12
N LYS A 455 53.85 3.61 7.80
CA LYS A 455 54.45 4.53 6.82
C LYS A 455 53.81 5.92 6.84
N GLY A 456 52.52 6.00 7.15
CA GLY A 456 51.80 7.25 7.37
C GLY A 456 52.03 7.90 8.74
N GLY A 457 52.93 7.37 9.57
CA GLY A 457 53.21 7.88 10.91
C GLY A 457 52.12 7.57 11.94
N ILE A 458 51.25 6.58 11.68
CA ILE A 458 50.16 6.19 12.56
C ILE A 458 50.52 4.88 13.24
N THR A 459 50.52 4.87 14.57
CA THR A 459 50.67 3.63 15.34
C THR A 459 49.33 2.88 15.38
N PRO A 460 49.23 1.69 14.78
CA PRO A 460 48.00 0.92 14.76
C PRO A 460 47.67 0.36 16.15
N LYS A 461 46.38 0.26 16.46
CA LYS A 461 45.91 -0.44 17.67
C LYS A 461 45.46 -1.85 17.28
N ALA A 462 45.76 -2.85 18.11
CA ALA A 462 45.36 -4.24 17.84
C ALA A 462 43.87 -4.40 17.49
N GLY A 463 42.99 -3.67 18.19
CA GLY A 463 41.55 -3.67 17.92
C GLY A 463 41.13 -3.08 16.55
N GLN A 464 42.00 -2.33 15.87
CA GLN A 464 41.77 -1.83 14.51
C GLN A 464 42.17 -2.89 13.47
N LEU A 465 43.28 -3.59 13.71
CA LEU A 465 43.80 -4.62 12.79
C LEU A 465 42.90 -5.86 12.73
N VAL A 466 42.25 -6.24 13.84
CA VAL A 466 41.32 -7.38 13.86
C VAL A 466 40.02 -7.14 13.08
N ARG A 467 39.71 -5.87 12.73
CA ARG A 467 38.50 -5.51 11.97
C ARG A 467 38.74 -5.42 10.47
N LEU A 468 39.98 -5.22 10.04
CA LEU A 468 40.41 -5.28 8.64
C LEU A 468 41.61 -6.22 8.55
N LEU A 469 41.34 -7.50 8.34
CA LEU A 469 42.35 -8.55 8.34
C LEU A 469 43.17 -8.46 7.05
N SER A 470 44.48 -8.26 7.19
CA SER A 470 45.39 -8.26 6.05
C SER A 470 45.73 -9.70 5.66
N VAL A 471 45.42 -10.07 4.42
CA VAL A 471 45.67 -11.39 3.87
C VAL A 471 46.55 -11.23 2.62
N PRO A 472 47.72 -11.89 2.56
CA PRO A 472 48.56 -11.82 1.37
C PRO A 472 47.82 -12.41 0.17
N PHE A 473 47.86 -11.71 -0.96
CA PHE A 473 47.33 -12.22 -2.21
C PHE A 473 48.29 -13.27 -2.76
N ILE A 474 47.78 -14.46 -3.02
CA ILE A 474 48.53 -15.55 -3.67
C ILE A 474 48.30 -15.42 -5.16
N ASP A 475 49.38 -15.42 -5.93
CA ASP A 475 49.32 -15.24 -7.39
C ASP A 475 48.37 -16.23 -8.05
N THR A 476 47.68 -15.73 -9.08
CA THR A 476 46.75 -16.49 -9.89
C THR A 476 47.53 -17.54 -10.68
N THR A 477 47.22 -18.82 -10.47
CA THR A 477 47.92 -19.95 -11.12
C THR A 477 47.00 -20.77 -12.01
N ASP A 478 45.69 -20.75 -11.75
CA ASP A 478 44.69 -21.44 -12.55
C ASP A 478 43.96 -20.44 -13.46
N PHE A 479 44.29 -20.41 -14.75
CA PHE A 479 43.65 -19.49 -15.71
C PHE A 479 42.33 -20.02 -16.29
N ASN A 480 41.88 -21.21 -15.86
CA ASN A 480 40.54 -21.76 -16.13
C ASN A 480 40.09 -21.67 -17.60
N GLY A 481 40.99 -21.99 -18.53
CA GLY A 481 40.72 -22.03 -19.98
C GLY A 481 41.31 -20.88 -20.80
N TYR A 482 42.04 -19.95 -20.18
CA TYR A 482 42.79 -18.88 -20.85
C TYR A 482 44.30 -19.17 -20.87
N ASP A 483 45.01 -18.56 -21.82
CA ASP A 483 46.43 -18.83 -22.07
C ASP A 483 47.35 -18.19 -21.01
N ASP A 484 46.95 -17.03 -20.47
CA ASP A 484 47.70 -16.31 -19.44
C ASP A 484 46.80 -15.54 -18.47
N GLY A 485 47.44 -14.95 -17.46
CA GLY A 485 46.76 -14.18 -16.41
C GLY A 485 46.12 -12.88 -16.89
N ASP A 486 46.63 -12.27 -17.97
CA ASP A 486 46.06 -11.02 -18.51
C ASP A 486 44.77 -11.30 -19.28
N GLU A 487 44.74 -12.35 -20.10
CA GLU A 487 43.52 -12.83 -20.74
C GLU A 487 42.48 -13.29 -19.72
N HIS A 488 42.91 -14.02 -18.69
CA HIS A 488 42.04 -14.44 -17.58
C HIS A 488 41.44 -13.25 -16.84
N ALA A 489 42.25 -12.23 -16.52
CA ALA A 489 41.77 -11.02 -15.87
C ALA A 489 40.78 -10.22 -16.75
N ARG A 490 41.09 -10.06 -18.04
CA ARG A 490 40.20 -9.41 -19.02
C ARG A 490 38.88 -10.18 -19.17
N ALA A 491 38.93 -11.50 -19.15
CA ALA A 491 37.75 -12.35 -19.19
C ALA A 491 36.88 -12.19 -17.96
N ILE A 492 37.46 -12.24 -16.75
CA ILE A 492 36.73 -12.01 -15.50
C ILE A 492 36.05 -10.65 -15.54
N LYS A 493 36.76 -9.57 -15.91
CA LYS A 493 36.18 -8.23 -15.98
C LYS A 493 34.98 -8.18 -16.93
N ARG A 494 35.16 -8.66 -18.16
CA ARG A 494 34.09 -8.68 -19.17
C ARG A 494 32.88 -9.50 -18.73
N LEU A 495 33.11 -10.69 -18.19
CA LEU A 495 32.04 -11.61 -17.78
C LEU A 495 31.35 -11.13 -16.50
N SER A 496 32.08 -10.52 -15.58
CA SER A 496 31.52 -9.89 -14.37
C SER A 496 30.60 -8.72 -14.70
N SER A 497 30.85 -7.98 -15.78
CA SER A 497 29.90 -6.97 -16.28
C SER A 497 28.74 -7.59 -17.05
N GLY A 498 28.93 -8.73 -17.72
CA GLY A 498 27.89 -9.41 -18.50
C GLY A 498 26.92 -10.26 -17.67
N TYR A 499 27.38 -10.78 -16.55
CA TYR A 499 26.66 -11.64 -15.62
C TYR A 499 26.81 -11.06 -14.21
N CYS A 500 25.82 -10.33 -13.71
CA CYS A 500 25.90 -9.70 -12.39
C CYS A 500 24.55 -9.52 -11.72
N GLY A 501 24.57 -9.35 -10.39
CA GLY A 501 23.42 -9.05 -9.55
C GLY A 501 22.46 -10.21 -9.30
N ALA A 502 22.45 -11.24 -10.16
CA ALA A 502 21.56 -12.39 -10.02
C ALA A 502 21.98 -13.32 -8.86
N ALA A 503 23.26 -13.68 -8.79
CA ALA A 503 23.76 -14.65 -7.81
C ALA A 503 23.62 -14.19 -6.36
N GLY A 504 23.92 -12.92 -6.07
CA GLY A 504 23.75 -12.35 -4.73
C GLY A 504 22.28 -12.30 -4.31
N ARG A 505 21.36 -11.97 -5.22
CA ARG A 505 19.91 -11.98 -4.93
C ARG A 505 19.38 -13.39 -4.70
N GLU A 506 19.84 -14.37 -5.46
CA GLU A 506 19.50 -15.78 -5.22
C GLU A 506 20.01 -16.26 -3.87
N TRP A 507 21.25 -15.91 -3.51
CA TRP A 507 21.82 -16.20 -2.21
C TRP A 507 21.01 -15.58 -1.06
N VAL A 508 20.68 -14.29 -1.16
CA VAL A 508 19.82 -13.61 -0.17
C VAL A 508 18.45 -14.26 -0.06
N ARG A 509 17.85 -14.67 -1.18
CA ARG A 509 16.55 -15.38 -1.19
C ARG A 509 16.62 -16.74 -0.52
N TRP A 510 17.78 -17.41 -0.53
CA TRP A 510 17.98 -18.66 0.20
C TRP A 510 18.14 -18.44 1.71
N LEU A 511 18.63 -17.27 2.12
CA LEU A 511 18.79 -16.89 3.53
C LEU A 511 17.50 -16.40 4.18
N ALA A 512 16.62 -15.77 3.40
CA ALA A 512 15.30 -15.29 3.81
C ALA A 512 14.30 -16.45 3.89
#